data_AF-A0A1H8HA41-F1
#
_entry.id   AF-A0A1H8HA41-F1
#
_cell.length_a   1.000
_cell.length_b   1.000
_cell.length_c   1.000
_cell.angle_alpha   90.00
_cell.angle_beta   90.00
_cell.angle_gamma   90.00
#
_symmetry.space_group_name_H-M   'P 1'
#
loop_
_entity.id
_entity.type
_entity.pdbx_description
1 polymer ?
#
loop_
_entity_poly.entity_id
_entity_poly.type
_entity_poly.pdbx_seq_one_letter_code
_entity_poly.pdbx_strand_id
1 'polypeptide(L)'
;MIYKYERRRQTYIDGQRVKLFELFKPGEHRSRHRYYSEVGYIARQEQFDADGRVNRVITVDNWRQPRPGPRPAVNDKLLTDKGIRIPGHQIYHRVYDFDANGKPRLVAVSWNCEIGYPLKKTSILSADLVFGTPTGKVLWKTREEFGKHFDFSPAAAQVFPDVVNGIEPDRM
;
A
#
# COMPACT_ATOMS: atom_id res chain seq x y z
N MET A 1 -19.90 0.86 -23.63
CA MET A 1 -18.56 0.73 -24.25
C MET A 1 -17.52 1.05 -23.19
N ILE A 2 -16.81 0.05 -22.68
CA ILE A 2 -15.79 0.26 -21.65
C ILE A 2 -14.45 0.51 -22.38
N TYR A 3 -13.71 1.51 -21.94
CA TYR A 3 -12.51 2.05 -22.59
C TYR A 3 -11.53 0.96 -23.05
N LYS A 4 -11.02 1.07 -24.29
CA LYS A 4 -10.12 0.08 -24.91
C LYS A 4 -8.69 0.09 -24.37
N TYR A 5 -8.30 1.16 -23.69
CA TYR A 5 -6.95 1.37 -23.17
C TYR A 5 -6.95 1.41 -21.65
N GLU A 6 -5.77 1.17 -21.07
CA GLU A 6 -5.52 1.41 -19.66
C GLU A 6 -5.76 2.89 -19.35
N ARG A 7 -6.41 3.16 -18.21
CA ARG A 7 -6.67 4.54 -17.76
C ARG A 7 -6.10 4.75 -16.38
N ARG A 8 -5.69 5.99 -16.15
CA ARG A 8 -5.15 6.48 -14.89
C ARG A 8 -6.02 7.64 -14.43
N ARG A 9 -6.28 7.72 -13.13
CA ARG A 9 -6.99 8.85 -12.54
C ARG A 9 -6.22 9.34 -11.32
N GLN A 10 -5.98 10.64 -11.26
CA GLN A 10 -5.47 11.31 -10.08
C GLN A 10 -6.60 12.15 -9.48
N THR A 11 -6.82 12.00 -8.18
CA THR A 11 -7.73 12.87 -7.41
C THR A 11 -7.06 13.30 -6.12
N TYR A 12 -7.61 14.33 -5.50
CA TYR A 12 -7.21 14.78 -4.17
C TYR A 12 -8.28 14.35 -3.18
N ILE A 13 -7.86 13.74 -2.08
CA ILE A 13 -8.73 13.40 -0.95
C ILE A 13 -8.22 14.13 0.29
N ASP A 14 -9.10 14.31 1.27
CA ASP A 14 -8.80 15.02 2.53
C ASP A 14 -8.21 16.42 2.33
N GLY A 15 -8.94 17.28 1.61
CA GLY A 15 -8.57 18.70 1.47
C GLY A 15 -7.20 18.92 0.81
N GLN A 16 -6.87 18.11 -0.20
CA GLN A 16 -5.62 18.14 -0.99
C GLN A 16 -4.36 17.58 -0.33
N ARG A 17 -4.44 17.10 0.93
CA ARG A 17 -3.27 16.52 1.61
C ARG A 17 -2.84 15.17 1.03
N VAL A 18 -3.80 14.39 0.53
CA VAL A 18 -3.55 13.04 0.03
C VAL A 18 -3.93 12.97 -1.43
N LYS A 19 -2.99 12.53 -2.27
CA LYS A 19 -3.25 12.22 -3.68
C LYS A 19 -3.69 10.77 -3.78
N LEU A 20 -4.81 10.53 -4.46
CA LEU A 20 -5.29 9.21 -4.80
C LEU A 20 -5.03 8.96 -6.29
N PHE A 21 -4.20 7.97 -6.57
CA PHE A 21 -3.92 7.48 -7.91
C PHE A 21 -4.66 6.17 -8.13
N GLU A 22 -5.38 6.06 -9.24
CA GLU A 22 -6.16 4.88 -9.58
C GLU A 22 -5.78 4.36 -10.96
N LEU A 23 -5.64 3.04 -11.08
CA LEU A 23 -5.37 2.34 -12.33
C LEU A 23 -6.61 1.54 -12.77
N PHE A 24 -7.02 1.66 -14.03
CA PHE A 24 -8.13 0.91 -14.62
C PHE A 24 -7.60 0.14 -15.82
N LYS A 25 -7.77 -1.19 -15.87
CA LYS A 25 -7.36 -1.98 -17.03
C LYS A 25 -8.30 -1.78 -18.22
N PRO A 26 -7.87 -2.11 -19.45
CA PRO A 26 -8.73 -2.13 -20.62
C PRO A 26 -10.02 -2.89 -20.36
N GLY A 27 -11.16 -2.34 -20.76
CA GLY A 27 -12.46 -2.97 -20.54
C GLY A 27 -12.99 -2.90 -19.11
N GLU A 28 -12.30 -2.22 -18.19
CA GLU A 28 -12.73 -2.08 -16.79
C GLU A 28 -13.24 -0.66 -16.43
N HIS A 29 -14.32 -0.62 -15.66
CA HIS A 29 -14.85 0.62 -15.05
C HIS A 29 -14.41 0.78 -13.59
N ARG A 30 -13.92 -0.30 -12.96
CA ARG A 30 -13.43 -0.31 -11.57
C ARG A 30 -11.91 -0.24 -11.57
N SER A 31 -11.36 0.40 -10.54
CA SER A 31 -9.91 0.50 -10.37
C SER A 31 -9.35 -0.86 -9.97
N ARG A 32 -8.26 -1.27 -10.61
CA ARG A 32 -7.47 -2.46 -10.26
C ARG A 32 -6.50 -2.18 -9.12
N HIS A 33 -5.93 -0.98 -9.11
CA HIS A 33 -5.03 -0.50 -8.06
C HIS A 33 -5.43 0.90 -7.62
N ARG A 34 -5.26 1.17 -6.32
CA ARG A 34 -5.33 2.51 -5.75
C ARG A 34 -4.08 2.77 -4.92
N TYR A 35 -3.47 3.93 -5.11
CA TYR A 35 -2.32 4.37 -4.32
C TYR A 35 -2.66 5.69 -3.66
N TYR A 36 -2.44 5.75 -2.36
CA TYR A 36 -2.62 6.92 -1.54
C TYR A 36 -1.24 7.47 -1.27
N SER A 37 -0.97 8.67 -1.78
CA SER A 37 0.28 9.37 -1.57
C SER A 37 0.10 10.52 -0.61
N GLU A 38 0.94 10.55 0.42
CA GLU A 38 1.02 11.61 1.41
C GLU A 38 2.48 12.03 1.55
N VAL A 39 2.75 13.34 1.60
CA VAL A 39 4.12 13.89 1.75
C VAL A 39 5.14 13.30 0.77
N GLY A 40 4.73 13.00 -0.46
CA GLY A 40 5.63 12.57 -1.54
C GLY A 40 6.03 11.09 -1.55
N TYR A 41 5.43 10.24 -0.72
CA TYR A 41 5.59 8.77 -0.80
C TYR A 41 4.23 8.07 -0.80
N ILE A 42 4.19 6.79 -1.18
CA ILE A 42 2.97 5.96 -1.11
C ILE A 42 2.78 5.48 0.33
N ALA A 43 1.73 5.98 0.98
CA ALA A 43 1.34 5.62 2.33
C ALA A 43 0.44 4.38 2.38
N ARG A 44 -0.32 4.12 1.31
CA ARG A 44 -1.17 2.94 1.17
C ARG A 44 -1.35 2.53 -0.29
N GLN A 45 -1.43 1.23 -0.51
CA GLN A 45 -1.88 0.63 -1.76
C GLN A 45 -3.07 -0.29 -1.48
N GLU A 46 -4.12 -0.18 -2.30
CA GLU A 46 -5.23 -1.14 -2.36
C GLU A 46 -5.21 -1.84 -3.72
N GLN A 47 -5.44 -3.15 -3.69
CA GLN A 47 -5.53 -4.00 -4.87
C GLN A 47 -6.92 -4.62 -4.93
N PHE A 48 -7.45 -4.72 -6.14
CA PHE A 48 -8.82 -5.18 -6.39
C PHE A 48 -8.82 -6.42 -7.28
N ASP A 49 -9.74 -7.34 -7.02
CA ASP A 49 -10.02 -8.46 -7.90
C ASP A 49 -10.82 -8.03 -9.14
N ALA A 50 -11.13 -9.00 -10.03
CA ALA A 50 -11.84 -8.70 -11.28
C ALA A 50 -13.29 -8.25 -11.07
N ASP A 51 -13.87 -8.60 -9.92
CA ASP A 51 -15.18 -8.14 -9.50
C ASP A 51 -15.11 -6.74 -8.86
N GLY A 52 -13.91 -6.18 -8.68
CA GLY A 52 -13.68 -4.90 -8.03
C GLY A 52 -13.87 -4.96 -6.51
N ARG A 53 -13.72 -6.13 -5.89
CA ARG A 53 -13.60 -6.28 -4.44
C ARG A 53 -12.14 -6.10 -4.04
N VAL A 54 -11.91 -5.52 -2.87
CA VAL A 54 -10.54 -5.40 -2.33
C VAL A 54 -10.05 -6.80 -1.97
N ASN A 55 -8.93 -7.22 -2.56
CA ASN A 55 -8.28 -8.48 -2.23
C ASN A 55 -7.02 -8.30 -1.37
N ARG A 56 -6.39 -7.11 -1.42
CA ARG A 56 -5.21 -6.77 -0.63
C ARG A 56 -5.14 -5.29 -0.30
N VAL A 57 -4.68 -4.99 0.92
CA VAL A 57 -4.29 -3.65 1.36
C VAL A 57 -2.90 -3.68 1.94
N ILE A 58 -2.06 -2.75 1.51
CA ILE A 58 -0.70 -2.56 2.00
C ILE A 58 -0.64 -1.16 2.59
N THR A 59 -0.28 -1.03 3.87
CA THR A 59 -0.13 0.27 4.54
C THR A 59 1.30 0.46 5.00
N VAL A 60 1.81 1.67 4.83
CA VAL A 60 3.07 2.16 5.41
C VAL A 60 2.76 2.95 6.68
N ASP A 61 3.57 2.78 7.71
CA ASP A 61 3.46 3.46 9.01
C ASP A 61 2.06 3.42 9.64
N ASN A 62 1.37 2.31 9.39
CA ASN A 62 -0.01 2.08 9.83
C ASN A 62 -1.01 3.13 9.32
N TRP A 63 -0.76 3.73 8.15
CA TRP A 63 -1.65 4.73 7.58
C TRP A 63 -3.09 4.21 7.47
N ARG A 64 -4.04 5.09 7.77
CA ARG A 64 -5.48 4.87 7.68
C ARG A 64 -6.10 6.03 6.94
N GLN A 65 -7.17 5.78 6.21
CA GLN A 65 -7.88 6.83 5.51
C GLN A 65 -8.48 7.78 6.57
N PRO A 66 -8.06 9.05 6.64
CA PRO A 66 -8.45 9.95 7.72
C PRO A 66 -9.94 10.29 7.67
N ARG A 67 -10.51 10.37 6.46
CA ARG A 67 -11.93 10.65 6.21
C ARG A 67 -12.48 9.63 5.22
N PRO A 68 -12.87 8.43 5.68
CA PRO A 68 -13.55 7.48 4.81
C PRO A 68 -14.93 8.03 4.44
N GLY A 69 -15.34 7.84 3.19
CA GLY A 69 -16.73 8.10 2.78
C GLY A 69 -17.71 7.16 3.49
N PRO A 70 -19.03 7.33 3.33
CA PRO A 70 -20.04 6.54 4.05
C PRO A 70 -20.00 5.04 3.74
N ARG A 71 -19.43 4.66 2.59
CA ARG A 71 -19.23 3.26 2.18
C ARG A 71 -17.81 3.10 1.63
N PRO A 72 -16.79 3.06 2.50
CA PRO A 72 -15.42 2.91 2.03
C PRO A 72 -15.22 1.49 1.46
N ALA A 73 -14.33 1.35 0.48
CA ALA A 73 -13.98 0.03 -0.07
C ALA A 73 -13.35 -0.88 1.01
N VAL A 74 -12.70 -0.27 2.01
CA VAL A 74 -12.07 -0.94 3.13
C VAL A 74 -12.56 -0.31 4.43
N ASN A 75 -13.02 -1.14 5.37
CA ASN A 75 -13.25 -0.69 6.73
C ASN A 75 -11.96 -0.80 7.54
N ASP A 76 -11.28 0.33 7.70
CA ASP A 76 -10.00 0.46 8.39
C ASP A 76 -10.00 -0.03 9.85
N LYS A 77 -11.17 -0.13 10.49
CA LYS A 77 -11.32 -0.73 11.83
C LYS A 77 -11.02 -2.23 11.85
N LEU A 78 -11.09 -2.90 10.71
CA LEU A 78 -10.80 -4.34 10.58
C LEU A 78 -9.29 -4.61 10.39
N LEU A 79 -8.50 -3.59 10.04
CA LEU A 79 -7.06 -3.70 9.83
C LEU A 79 -6.33 -3.67 11.18
N THR A 80 -6.28 -4.82 11.85
CA THR A 80 -5.69 -4.96 13.19
C THR A 80 -4.27 -5.52 13.16
N ASP A 81 -3.45 -5.15 14.15
CA ASP A 81 -2.11 -5.70 14.38
C ASP A 81 -2.13 -7.06 15.11
N LYS A 82 -3.29 -7.72 15.17
CA LYS A 82 -3.45 -9.01 15.84
C LYS A 82 -2.56 -10.06 15.17
N GLY A 83 -1.70 -10.68 15.97
CA GLY A 83 -0.79 -11.74 15.51
C GLY A 83 0.63 -11.28 15.22
N ILE A 84 0.93 -9.98 15.33
CA ILE A 84 2.32 -9.49 15.30
C ILE A 84 3.05 -9.96 16.56
N ARG A 85 4.19 -10.64 16.39
CA ARG A 85 5.06 -11.16 17.46
C ARG A 85 6.52 -10.75 17.21
N ILE A 86 6.74 -9.45 17.08
CA ILE A 86 8.04 -8.85 16.77
C ILE A 86 8.30 -7.74 17.80
N PRO A 87 8.59 -8.11 19.07
CA PRO A 87 8.69 -7.14 20.16
C PRO A 87 9.90 -6.22 20.00
N GLY A 88 9.78 -4.96 20.44
CA GLY A 88 10.89 -4.01 20.43
C GLY A 88 11.25 -3.41 19.06
N HIS A 89 10.47 -3.72 18.01
CA HIS A 89 10.68 -3.19 16.67
C HIS A 89 9.54 -2.27 16.22
N GLN A 90 9.87 -1.26 15.43
CA GLN A 90 8.90 -0.44 14.72
C GLN A 90 8.43 -1.17 13.46
N ILE A 91 7.11 -1.35 13.31
CA ILE A 91 6.49 -1.95 12.12
C ILE A 91 6.16 -0.86 11.08
N TYR A 92 6.70 -1.01 9.88
CA TYR A 92 6.54 -0.07 8.77
C TYR A 92 5.46 -0.53 7.80
N HIS A 93 5.70 -1.62 7.06
CA HIS A 93 4.70 -2.18 6.16
C HIS A 93 3.78 -3.15 6.92
N ARG A 94 2.50 -3.14 6.55
CA ARG A 94 1.52 -4.17 6.90
C ARG A 94 0.77 -4.57 5.65
N VAL A 95 0.74 -5.86 5.35
CA VAL A 95 0.03 -6.43 4.22
C VAL A 95 -1.14 -7.25 4.72
N TYR A 96 -2.33 -6.87 4.29
CA TYR A 96 -3.57 -7.54 4.61
C TYR A 96 -4.14 -8.17 3.34
N ASP A 97 -4.32 -9.48 3.35
CA ASP A 97 -5.11 -10.17 2.32
C ASP A 97 -6.56 -10.32 2.80
N PHE A 98 -7.51 -10.17 1.89
CA PHE A 98 -8.94 -10.28 2.18
C PHE A 98 -9.47 -11.62 1.68
N ASP A 99 -10.26 -12.29 2.52
CA ASP A 99 -10.98 -13.49 2.09
C ASP A 99 -12.23 -13.13 1.26
N ALA A 100 -12.93 -14.15 0.77
CA ALA A 100 -14.15 -13.98 -0.04
C ALA A 100 -15.29 -13.24 0.70
N ASN A 101 -15.25 -13.18 2.04
CA ASN A 101 -16.22 -12.47 2.87
C ASN A 101 -15.76 -11.02 3.17
N GLY A 102 -14.63 -10.59 2.62
CA GLY A 102 -14.05 -9.27 2.87
C GLY A 102 -13.41 -9.14 4.25
N LYS A 103 -13.03 -10.25 4.90
CA LYS A 103 -12.33 -10.22 6.18
C LYS A 103 -10.81 -10.14 5.95
N PRO A 104 -10.12 -9.13 6.50
CA PRO A 104 -8.68 -9.01 6.34
C PRO A 104 -7.93 -9.98 7.26
N ARG A 105 -6.81 -10.50 6.76
CA ARG A 105 -5.79 -11.24 7.49
C ARG A 105 -4.44 -10.58 7.26
N LEU A 106 -3.74 -10.22 8.33
CA LEU A 106 -2.36 -9.73 8.25
C LEU A 106 -1.45 -10.90 7.83
N VAL A 107 -0.80 -10.78 6.67
CA VAL A 107 0.02 -11.87 6.07
C VAL A 107 1.51 -11.55 6.04
N ALA A 108 1.87 -10.26 6.02
CA ALA A 108 3.25 -9.84 6.02
C ALA A 108 3.42 -8.47 6.68
N VAL A 109 4.62 -8.24 7.18
CA VAL A 109 5.05 -6.98 7.79
C VAL A 109 6.50 -6.70 7.42
N SER A 110 6.91 -5.45 7.58
CA SER A 110 8.32 -5.11 7.66
C SER A 110 8.62 -4.36 8.95
N TRP A 111 9.84 -4.48 9.44
CA TRP A 111 10.26 -3.86 10.69
C TRP A 111 11.72 -3.43 10.62
N ASN A 112 12.15 -2.52 11.50
CA ASN A 112 13.55 -2.10 11.55
C ASN A 112 14.47 -3.23 12.00
N CYS A 113 15.69 -3.31 11.45
CA CYS A 113 16.70 -4.27 11.89
C CYS A 113 17.11 -4.06 13.36
N GLU A 114 17.22 -2.82 13.81
CA GLU A 114 17.63 -2.48 15.17
C GLU A 114 16.54 -2.79 16.20
N ILE A 115 16.91 -3.49 17.28
CA ILE A 115 16.05 -3.66 18.45
C ILE A 115 16.24 -2.44 19.33
N GLY A 116 15.16 -1.72 19.58
CA GLY A 116 15.16 -0.59 20.49
C GLY A 116 13.83 0.11 20.39
N TYR A 117 13.14 0.28 21.52
CA TYR A 117 11.91 1.06 21.60
C TYR A 117 12.25 2.52 21.35
N PRO A 118 12.22 3.00 20.09
CA PRO A 118 12.81 4.28 19.81
C PRO A 118 11.80 5.33 20.31
N LEU A 119 12.25 6.25 21.16
CA LEU A 119 11.43 7.35 21.67
C LEU A 119 10.83 8.19 20.51
N LYS A 120 11.45 8.14 19.34
CA LYS A 120 11.02 8.77 18.10
C LYS A 120 10.97 7.75 16.97
N LYS A 121 9.88 7.74 16.19
CA LYS A 121 9.78 6.88 14.99
C LYS A 121 10.85 7.27 13.96
N THR A 122 11.57 6.28 13.46
CA THR A 122 12.47 6.46 12.30
C THR A 122 11.64 6.46 11.03
N SER A 123 11.95 7.32 10.07
CA SER A 123 11.25 7.37 8.77
C SER A 123 11.49 6.08 7.97
N ILE A 124 10.47 5.58 7.26
CA ILE A 124 10.61 4.43 6.35
C ILE A 124 11.66 4.67 5.25
N LEU A 125 11.88 5.92 4.86
CA LEU A 125 12.84 6.29 3.82
C LEU A 125 14.29 6.12 4.27
N SER A 126 14.53 6.14 5.58
CA SER A 126 15.87 6.02 6.19
C SER A 126 16.05 4.74 7.00
N ALA A 127 14.98 3.96 7.22
CA ALA A 127 15.04 2.76 8.02
C ALA A 127 15.66 1.60 7.23
N ASP A 128 16.56 0.86 7.87
CA ASP A 128 16.97 -0.46 7.41
C ASP A 128 15.91 -1.50 7.82
N LEU A 129 15.38 -2.25 6.85
CA LEU A 129 14.15 -3.02 7.00
C LEU A 129 14.36 -4.51 6.77
N VAL A 130 13.78 -5.29 7.68
CA VAL A 130 13.55 -6.74 7.52
C VAL A 130 12.11 -6.95 7.05
N PHE A 131 11.90 -7.95 6.19
CA PHE A 131 10.59 -8.28 5.63
C PHE A 131 10.22 -9.73 5.92
N GLY A 132 9.02 -9.95 6.45
CA GLY A 132 8.62 -11.30 6.83
C GLY A 132 7.17 -11.41 7.30
N THR A 133 6.88 -12.57 7.88
CA THR A 133 5.57 -12.88 8.46
C THR A 133 5.32 -12.08 9.75
N PRO A 134 4.05 -11.92 10.17
CA PRO A 134 3.72 -11.30 11.46
C PRO A 134 4.35 -12.00 12.67
N THR A 135 4.72 -13.27 12.55
CA THR A 135 5.39 -14.03 13.62
C THR A 135 6.90 -13.83 13.66
N GLY A 136 7.46 -12.92 12.84
CA GLY A 136 8.89 -12.61 12.81
C GLY A 136 9.73 -13.52 11.91
N LYS A 137 9.13 -14.50 11.22
CA LYS A 137 9.87 -15.31 10.23
C LYS A 137 10.18 -14.43 9.01
N VAL A 138 11.47 -14.18 8.78
CA VAL A 138 11.99 -13.48 7.59
C VAL A 138 11.73 -14.33 6.35
N LEU A 139 11.24 -13.69 5.28
CA LEU A 139 10.97 -14.37 4.01
C LEU A 139 11.57 -13.65 2.81
N TRP A 140 11.60 -12.32 2.81
CA TRP A 140 12.11 -11.53 1.70
C TRP A 140 13.37 -10.78 2.15
N LYS A 141 14.44 -10.88 1.37
CA LYS A 141 15.76 -10.35 1.72
C LYS A 141 15.91 -8.87 1.39
N THR A 142 15.12 -8.37 0.43
CA THR A 142 15.19 -6.98 -0.02
C THR A 142 13.80 -6.38 -0.19
N ARG A 143 13.75 -5.04 -0.24
CA ARG A 143 12.52 -4.28 -0.49
C ARG A 143 11.94 -4.60 -1.86
N GLU A 144 12.79 -4.83 -2.86
CA GLU A 144 12.42 -5.17 -4.23
C GLU A 144 11.77 -6.56 -4.28
N GLU A 145 12.32 -7.53 -3.54
CA GLU A 145 11.75 -8.88 -3.46
C GLU A 145 10.37 -8.85 -2.79
N PHE A 146 10.24 -8.13 -1.67
CA PHE A 146 8.96 -7.90 -1.01
C PHE A 146 7.95 -7.20 -1.92
N GLY A 147 8.40 -6.14 -2.61
CA GLY A 147 7.60 -5.38 -3.56
C GLY A 147 7.06 -6.24 -4.71
N LYS A 148 7.94 -7.03 -5.33
CA LYS A 148 7.58 -7.97 -6.40
C LYS A 148 6.61 -9.04 -5.92
N HIS A 149 6.80 -9.58 -4.72
CA HIS A 149 5.94 -10.64 -4.19
C HIS A 149 4.51 -10.14 -3.94
N PHE A 150 4.35 -8.93 -3.42
CA PHE A 150 3.04 -8.36 -3.09
C PHE A 150 2.44 -7.48 -4.17
N ASP A 151 3.12 -7.30 -5.30
CA ASP A 151 2.81 -6.29 -6.31
C ASP A 151 2.68 -4.88 -5.69
N PHE A 152 3.58 -4.58 -4.76
CA PHE A 152 3.66 -3.29 -4.08
C PHE A 152 4.60 -2.36 -4.84
N SER A 153 4.15 -1.14 -5.11
CA SER A 153 4.97 -0.13 -5.78
C SER A 153 5.08 1.14 -4.94
N PRO A 154 6.25 1.41 -4.32
CA PRO A 154 6.46 2.60 -3.48
C PRO A 154 6.46 3.91 -4.28
N ALA A 155 6.60 3.82 -5.62
CA ALA A 155 6.52 4.95 -6.54
C ALA A 155 5.25 4.90 -7.43
N ALA A 156 4.32 3.98 -7.16
CA ALA A 156 3.15 3.73 -8.00
C ALA A 156 3.52 3.54 -9.50
N ALA A 157 4.60 2.81 -9.79
CA ALA A 157 5.14 2.55 -11.13
C ALA A 157 4.10 1.97 -12.11
N GLN A 158 3.09 1.27 -11.61
CA GLN A 158 2.00 0.74 -12.44
C GLN A 158 1.05 1.84 -12.93
N VAL A 159 0.97 2.97 -12.21
CA VAL A 159 0.27 4.19 -12.65
C VAL A 159 1.22 5.12 -13.40
N PHE A 160 2.48 5.19 -13.00
CA PHE A 160 3.47 6.10 -13.57
C PHE A 160 4.75 5.37 -13.98
N PRO A 161 4.70 4.51 -15.02
CA PRO A 161 5.87 3.77 -15.47
C PRO A 161 6.96 4.71 -16.00
N ASP A 162 6.55 5.84 -16.58
CA ASP A 162 7.47 6.81 -17.20
C ASP A 162 8.29 7.57 -16.15
N VAL A 163 7.66 7.96 -15.04
CA VAL A 163 8.31 8.62 -13.89
C VAL A 163 9.39 7.72 -13.28
N VAL A 164 9.13 6.42 -13.21
CA VAL A 164 10.06 5.44 -12.62
C VAL A 164 11.23 5.12 -13.54
N ASN A 165 11.07 5.32 -14.85
CA ASN A 165 12.13 5.14 -15.85
C ASN A 165 12.96 6.42 -16.10
N GLY A 166 12.79 7.46 -15.28
CA GLY A 166 13.53 8.72 -15.41
C GLY A 166 13.04 9.62 -16.55
N ILE A 167 11.85 9.37 -17.08
CA ILE A 167 11.17 10.26 -18.02
C ILE A 167 10.26 11.15 -17.17
N GLU A 168 10.72 12.37 -16.87
CA GLU A 168 9.85 13.36 -16.23
C GLU A 168 8.63 13.57 -17.12
N PRO A 169 7.40 13.41 -16.60
CA PRO A 169 6.22 13.81 -17.35
C PRO A 169 6.32 15.32 -17.50
N ASP A 170 6.35 15.79 -18.75
CA ASP A 170 6.27 17.22 -19.08
C ASP A 170 5.21 17.85 -18.18
N ARG A 171 5.63 18.89 -17.44
CA ARG A 171 4.75 19.66 -16.56
C ARG A 171 3.59 20.23 -17.40
N MET A 172 2.46 19.53 -17.41
CA MET A 172 1.17 20.04 -17.91
C MET A 172 0.41 20.73 -16.78
#